data_AF-A0A2H9MQ44-F1
#
_entry.id   AF-A0A2H9MQ44-F1
#
_cell.length_a   1.000
_cell.length_b   1.000
_cell.length_c   1.000
_cell.angle_alpha   90.00
_cell.angle_beta   90.00
_cell.angle_gamma   90.00
#
_symmetry.space_group_name_H-M   'P 1'
#
loop_
_entity.id
_entity.type
_entity.pdbx_description
1 polymer ?
#
loop_
_entity_poly.entity_id
_entity_poly.type
_entity_poly.pdbx_seq_one_letter_code
_entity_poly.pdbx_strand_id
1 'polypeptide(L)'
;MLDGKEEIKKMPEIEVLLKEKEEKIKEIRLKIDKFNKEIESIRKNLRDRDKLQNDRKHIEEEIRKCEDDFKQKLKFEAGFRETLERINEILSREKEIRESYVELASVKKSYEEMLEKSAKFQQLVNEKNKIISSVERTISVKKERVNSLKKSLKEFEASIKDVTSKIKNEEILEKVCLENLEKLTEENKRLAENLDEVNIKSEEILKQIKEKEKLELRLKEIKHTKDERIKSINREIQEKEESLKAIKKKIDDINYKALEPLLREKEDNYNTLKSLLEIYEGQSKKLTDKGNFLNIDIKNLEQAINELNEKLDLISQESEDKCPLCGSPLSWEHREEIKNNYKAELEKNCGKVTLKKEILSKVKEEIASLKVIKREEVEFAFKKLEETHSEISKRKSI
;
A
#
# COMPACT_ATOMS: atom_id res chain seq x y z
N MET A 1 97.27 248.21 100.45
CA MET A 1 98.04 249.11 99.58
C MET A 1 97.89 248.61 98.16
N LEU A 2 97.59 249.49 97.19
CA LEU A 2 97.61 249.30 95.72
C LEU A 2 96.50 248.35 95.17
N ASP A 3 95.69 248.66 94.15
CA ASP A 3 95.85 249.27 92.80
C ASP A 3 96.53 248.32 91.77
N GLY A 4 96.02 248.01 90.56
CA GLY A 4 94.67 248.22 89.95
C GLY A 4 94.54 247.83 88.44
N LYS A 5 93.29 247.53 88.00
CA LYS A 5 92.66 247.64 86.63
C LYS A 5 92.93 246.68 85.42
N GLU A 6 91.79 246.34 84.75
CA GLU A 6 91.48 245.95 83.31
C GLU A 6 92.16 244.70 82.63
N GLU A 7 91.60 243.89 81.69
CA GLU A 7 90.23 243.51 81.18
C GLU A 7 90.04 241.97 81.43
N ILE A 8 88.87 241.30 81.50
CA ILE A 8 87.50 241.46 80.97
C ILE A 8 87.27 240.93 79.53
N LYS A 9 87.12 239.58 79.35
CA LYS A 9 86.34 238.81 78.33
C LYS A 9 86.87 237.36 78.16
N LYS A 10 85.99 236.42 77.74
CA LYS A 10 86.26 235.00 77.33
C LYS A 10 86.50 233.92 78.40
N MET A 11 85.50 233.65 79.24
CA MET A 11 85.36 232.37 79.98
C MET A 11 84.19 231.47 79.52
N PRO A 12 83.09 231.96 78.89
CA PRO A 12 81.99 231.08 78.42
C PRO A 12 82.32 230.07 77.32
N GLU A 13 83.45 230.21 76.61
CA GLU A 13 83.77 229.40 75.43
C GLU A 13 84.34 228.00 75.77
N ILE A 14 84.84 227.78 77.00
CA ILE A 14 85.54 226.53 77.36
C ILE A 14 84.60 225.42 77.86
N GLU A 15 83.55 225.75 78.62
CA GLU A 15 82.61 224.74 79.14
C GLU A 15 81.69 224.16 78.05
N VAL A 16 81.43 224.90 76.97
CA VAL A 16 80.67 224.41 75.81
C VAL A 16 81.42 223.26 75.12
N LEU A 17 82.74 223.37 74.97
CA LEU A 17 83.60 222.32 74.40
C LEU A 17 83.63 221.03 75.25
N LEU A 18 83.43 221.15 76.56
CA LEU A 18 83.35 219.99 77.47
C LEU A 18 82.08 219.17 77.21
N LYS A 19 80.91 219.83 77.05
CA LYS A 19 79.66 219.16 76.70
C LYS A 19 79.74 218.42 75.35
N GLU A 20 80.31 219.06 74.32
CA GLU A 20 80.48 218.40 73.01
C GLU A 20 81.36 217.13 73.08
N LYS A 21 82.35 217.10 73.99
CA LYS A 21 83.20 215.93 74.20
C LYS A 21 82.46 214.81 74.94
N GLU A 22 81.66 215.14 75.94
CA GLU A 22 80.80 214.17 76.64
C GLU A 22 79.75 213.54 75.72
N GLU A 23 79.14 214.33 74.83
CA GLU A 23 78.15 213.84 73.87
C GLU A 23 78.80 212.90 72.82
N LYS A 24 80.00 213.22 72.33
CA LYS A 24 80.77 212.30 71.48
C LYS A 24 81.14 210.99 72.20
N ILE A 25 81.43 211.04 73.50
CA ILE A 25 81.69 209.82 74.30
C ILE A 25 80.43 208.95 74.43
N LYS A 26 79.25 209.55 74.64
CA LYS A 26 77.96 208.83 74.61
C LYS A 26 77.71 208.18 73.25
N GLU A 27 77.96 208.90 72.16
CA GLU A 27 77.73 208.40 70.80
C GLU A 27 78.64 207.20 70.46
N ILE A 28 79.90 207.23 70.88
CA ILE A 28 80.84 206.11 70.72
C ILE A 28 80.39 204.89 71.54
N ARG A 29 79.96 205.08 72.80
CA ARG A 29 79.45 203.98 73.65
C ARG A 29 78.23 203.30 73.01
N LEU A 30 77.30 204.07 72.46
CA LEU A 30 76.14 203.54 71.73
C LEU A 30 76.53 202.72 70.49
N LYS A 31 77.58 203.12 69.75
CA LYS A 31 78.09 202.34 68.61
C LYS A 31 78.74 201.03 69.06
N ILE A 32 79.49 201.02 70.16
CA ILE A 32 80.11 199.81 70.73
C ILE A 32 79.03 198.80 71.17
N ASP A 33 78.00 199.23 71.88
CA ASP A 33 76.88 198.35 72.30
C ASP A 33 76.13 197.77 71.10
N LYS A 34 76.03 198.52 69.99
CA LYS A 34 75.41 198.03 68.76
C LYS A 34 76.24 196.93 68.10
N PHE A 35 77.56 197.12 67.96
CA PHE A 35 78.45 196.09 67.44
C PHE A 35 78.53 194.85 68.34
N ASN A 36 78.51 195.00 69.66
CA ASN A 36 78.47 193.86 70.58
C ASN A 36 77.21 193.00 70.38
N LYS A 37 76.04 193.62 70.13
CA LYS A 37 74.80 192.90 69.80
C LYS A 37 74.88 192.19 68.44
N GLU A 38 75.51 192.79 67.43
CA GLU A 38 75.71 192.16 66.13
C GLU A 38 76.68 190.95 66.22
N ILE A 39 77.79 191.09 66.95
CA ILE A 39 78.75 190.00 67.20
C ILE A 39 78.06 188.81 67.90
N GLU A 40 77.25 189.08 68.93
CA GLU A 40 76.57 188.01 69.67
C GLU A 40 75.46 187.33 68.84
N SER A 41 74.81 188.08 67.93
CA SER A 41 73.91 187.54 66.91
C SER A 41 74.63 186.61 65.92
N ILE A 42 75.78 187.03 65.39
CA ILE A 42 76.61 186.20 64.48
C ILE A 42 77.09 184.92 65.19
N ARG A 43 77.54 185.02 66.45
CA ARG A 43 77.91 183.86 67.28
C ARG A 43 76.73 182.91 67.53
N LYS A 44 75.51 183.42 67.65
CA LYS A 44 74.31 182.59 67.75
C LYS A 44 74.05 181.83 66.43
N ASN A 45 74.04 182.54 65.31
CA ASN A 45 73.80 181.94 63.98
C ASN A 45 74.84 180.87 63.61
N LEU A 46 76.12 181.04 64.00
CA LEU A 46 77.15 180.01 63.82
C LEU A 46 76.84 178.73 64.64
N ARG A 47 76.43 178.87 65.90
CA ARG A 47 76.01 177.74 66.76
C ARG A 47 74.78 177.02 66.20
N ASP A 48 73.82 177.78 65.67
CA ASP A 48 72.60 177.22 65.06
C ASP A 48 72.89 176.51 63.74
N ARG A 49 73.85 177.00 62.92
CA ARG A 49 74.35 176.31 61.72
C ARG A 49 74.98 174.96 62.07
N ASP A 50 75.83 174.91 63.09
CA ASP A 50 76.55 173.69 63.48
C ASP A 50 75.58 172.62 64.03
N LYS A 51 74.50 173.04 64.71
CA LYS A 51 73.37 172.15 65.05
C LYS A 51 72.71 171.57 63.79
N LEU A 52 72.26 172.42 62.87
CA LEU A 52 71.58 171.98 61.64
C LEU A 52 72.45 171.04 60.79
N GLN A 53 73.77 171.21 60.81
CA GLN A 53 74.70 170.30 60.11
C GLN A 53 74.77 168.92 60.78
N ASN A 54 74.67 168.84 62.10
CA ASN A 54 74.59 167.56 62.84
C ASN A 54 73.21 166.90 62.68
N ASP A 55 72.13 167.68 62.76
CA ASP A 55 70.75 167.18 62.55
C ASP A 55 70.60 166.59 61.13
N ARG A 56 71.15 167.27 60.12
CA ARG A 56 71.21 166.76 58.74
C ARG A 56 71.94 165.42 58.65
N LYS A 57 73.10 165.27 59.29
CA LYS A 57 73.83 163.99 59.32
C LYS A 57 73.00 162.88 59.97
N HIS A 58 72.33 163.17 61.09
CA HIS A 58 71.47 162.21 61.77
C HIS A 58 70.32 161.74 60.87
N ILE A 59 69.68 162.63 60.11
CA ILE A 59 68.62 162.29 59.16
C ILE A 59 69.17 161.45 58.00
N GLU A 60 70.34 161.80 57.44
CA GLU A 60 71.01 160.99 56.40
C GLU A 60 71.42 159.58 56.89
N GLU A 61 71.69 159.41 58.19
CA GLU A 61 71.96 158.12 58.83
C GLU A 61 70.68 157.30 59.06
N GLU A 62 69.58 157.93 59.47
CA GLU A 62 68.28 157.27 59.64
C GLU A 62 67.62 156.87 58.32
N ILE A 63 67.73 157.69 57.27
CA ILE A 63 67.28 157.32 55.92
C ILE A 63 68.00 156.04 55.46
N ARG A 64 69.33 155.97 55.63
CA ARG A 64 70.09 154.75 55.29
C ARG A 64 69.64 153.52 56.07
N LYS A 65 69.37 153.64 57.38
CA LYS A 65 68.83 152.54 58.19
C LYS A 65 67.47 152.07 57.67
N CYS A 66 66.54 153.01 57.39
CA CYS A 66 65.24 152.69 56.82
C CYS A 66 65.34 152.02 55.44
N GLU A 67 66.24 152.47 54.56
CA GLU A 67 66.48 151.84 53.26
C GLU A 67 67.01 150.41 53.39
N ASP A 68 67.94 150.16 54.31
CA ASP A 68 68.51 148.83 54.52
C ASP A 68 67.51 147.88 55.19
N ASP A 69 66.71 148.35 56.15
CA ASP A 69 65.57 147.60 56.72
C ASP A 69 64.53 147.25 55.63
N PHE A 70 64.24 148.17 54.71
CA PHE A 70 63.30 147.93 53.61
C PHE A 70 63.86 146.88 52.63
N LYS A 71 65.16 146.95 52.29
CA LYS A 71 65.85 145.92 51.49
C LYS A 71 65.82 144.56 52.18
N GLN A 72 65.98 144.49 53.50
CA GLN A 72 65.88 143.22 54.24
C GLN A 72 64.44 142.67 54.21
N LYS A 73 63.43 143.51 54.42
CA LYS A 73 62.01 143.10 54.32
C LYS A 73 61.66 142.58 52.93
N LEU A 74 62.12 143.21 51.86
CA LEU A 74 61.93 142.73 50.48
C LEU A 74 62.60 141.37 50.24
N LYS A 75 63.82 141.15 50.72
CA LYS A 75 64.49 139.83 50.65
C LYS A 75 63.72 138.75 51.41
N PHE A 76 63.20 139.11 52.58
CA PHE A 76 62.41 138.21 53.42
C PHE A 76 61.05 137.85 52.78
N GLU A 77 60.37 138.83 52.17
CA GLU A 77 59.14 138.60 51.41
C GLU A 77 59.38 137.69 50.20
N ALA A 78 60.48 137.91 49.46
CA ALA A 78 60.85 137.06 48.33
C ALA A 78 61.10 135.59 48.77
N GLY A 79 61.83 135.38 49.88
CA GLY A 79 62.04 134.03 50.44
C GLY A 79 60.74 133.39 50.95
N PHE A 80 59.81 134.18 51.48
CA PHE A 80 58.47 133.69 51.83
C PHE A 80 57.67 133.27 50.60
N ARG A 81 57.74 134.03 49.51
CA ARG A 81 57.05 133.72 48.24
C ARG A 81 57.57 132.42 47.64
N GLU A 82 58.89 132.24 47.56
CA GLU A 82 59.52 130.98 47.11
C GLU A 82 59.12 129.79 48.01
N THR A 83 59.01 130.01 49.32
CA THR A 83 58.55 128.98 50.27
C THR A 83 57.08 128.58 50.01
N LEU A 84 56.21 129.55 49.73
CA LEU A 84 54.80 129.30 49.39
C LEU A 84 54.66 128.56 48.04
N GLU A 85 55.47 128.90 47.04
CA GLU A 85 55.52 128.18 45.76
C GLU A 85 55.90 126.71 45.97
N ARG A 86 56.96 126.43 46.74
CA ARG A 86 57.36 125.05 47.10
C ARG A 86 56.28 124.29 47.88
N ILE A 87 55.54 124.95 48.78
CA ILE A 87 54.41 124.34 49.49
C ILE A 87 53.29 123.96 48.51
N ASN A 88 52.97 124.83 47.55
CA ASN A 88 51.96 124.54 46.53
C ASN A 88 52.38 123.37 45.61
N GLU A 89 53.66 123.26 45.24
CA GLU A 89 54.19 122.08 44.52
C GLU A 89 54.03 120.78 45.33
N ILE A 90 54.35 120.82 46.63
CA ILE A 90 54.20 119.66 47.52
C ILE A 90 52.73 119.25 47.62
N LEU A 91 51.80 120.21 47.77
CA LEU A 91 50.36 119.94 47.82
C LEU A 91 49.82 119.37 46.50
N SER A 92 50.33 119.82 45.35
CA SER A 92 49.99 119.22 44.03
C SER A 92 50.44 117.77 43.96
N ARG A 93 51.69 117.47 44.34
CA ARG A 93 52.21 116.10 44.36
C ARG A 93 51.47 115.21 45.35
N GLU A 94 51.10 115.72 46.53
CA GLU A 94 50.30 114.98 47.51
C GLU A 94 48.91 114.62 46.94
N LYS A 95 48.32 115.51 46.13
CA LYS A 95 47.06 115.26 45.41
C LYS A 95 47.22 114.19 44.32
N GLU A 96 48.25 114.30 43.48
CA GLU A 96 48.59 113.30 42.45
C GLU A 96 48.83 111.91 43.06
N ILE A 97 49.55 111.84 44.18
CA ILE A 97 49.78 110.60 44.94
C ILE A 97 48.46 110.03 45.47
N ARG A 98 47.58 110.86 46.05
CA ARG A 98 46.26 110.41 46.51
C ARG A 98 45.39 109.87 45.39
N GLU A 99 45.37 110.54 44.24
CA GLU A 99 44.66 110.09 43.03
C GLU A 99 45.23 108.74 42.54
N SER A 100 46.56 108.61 42.46
CA SER A 100 47.25 107.36 42.11
C SER A 100 46.94 106.19 43.06
N TYR A 101 46.80 106.44 44.37
CA TYR A 101 46.41 105.41 45.34
C TYR A 101 44.96 104.94 45.16
N VAL A 102 44.05 105.83 44.77
CA VAL A 102 42.65 105.47 44.45
C VAL A 102 42.60 104.61 43.19
N GLU A 103 43.36 104.97 42.16
CA GLU A 103 43.51 104.16 40.95
C GLU A 103 44.08 102.77 41.27
N LEU A 104 45.15 102.69 42.06
CA LEU A 104 45.77 101.43 42.48
C LEU A 104 44.79 100.52 43.24
N ALA A 105 43.95 101.09 44.11
CA ALA A 105 42.90 100.35 44.81
C ALA A 105 41.85 99.78 43.84
N SER A 106 41.47 100.54 42.80
CA SER A 106 40.55 100.07 41.75
C SER A 106 41.16 98.93 40.90
N VAL A 107 42.44 99.04 40.55
CA VAL A 107 43.18 98.02 39.78
C VAL A 107 43.33 96.74 40.62
N LYS A 108 43.66 96.87 41.90
CA LYS A 108 43.74 95.72 42.84
C LYS A 108 42.40 94.99 42.92
N LYS A 109 41.29 95.71 43.08
CA LYS A 109 39.94 95.11 43.10
C LYS A 109 39.62 94.38 41.78
N SER A 110 39.94 94.99 40.64
CA SER A 110 39.76 94.37 39.31
C SER A 110 40.58 93.07 39.16
N TYR A 111 41.82 93.06 39.66
CA TYR A 111 42.68 91.87 39.66
C TYR A 111 42.14 90.75 40.58
N GLU A 112 41.64 91.09 41.76
CA GLU A 112 40.97 90.14 42.67
C GLU A 112 39.71 89.54 42.01
N GLU A 113 38.88 90.34 41.34
CA GLU A 113 37.75 89.87 40.55
C GLU A 113 38.17 88.96 39.37
N MET A 114 39.31 89.24 38.72
CA MET A 114 39.85 88.37 37.66
C MET A 114 40.38 87.03 38.20
N LEU A 115 41.03 87.02 39.37
CA LEU A 115 41.43 85.79 40.04
C LEU A 115 40.21 84.93 40.42
N GLU A 116 39.15 85.54 40.94
CA GLU A 116 37.92 84.81 41.27
C GLU A 116 37.23 84.24 40.01
N LYS A 117 37.18 85.02 38.91
CA LYS A 117 36.69 84.55 37.60
C LYS A 117 37.54 83.40 37.05
N SER A 118 38.87 83.47 37.18
CA SER A 118 39.80 82.41 36.77
C SER A 118 39.59 81.12 37.57
N ALA A 119 39.43 81.22 38.90
CA ALA A 119 39.15 80.06 39.75
C ALA A 119 37.80 79.40 39.39
N LYS A 120 36.74 80.19 39.15
CA LYS A 120 35.44 79.70 38.67
C LYS A 120 35.55 79.01 37.30
N PHE A 121 36.31 79.59 36.37
CA PHE A 121 36.56 78.99 35.06
C PHE A 121 37.28 77.63 35.19
N GLN A 122 38.30 77.54 36.06
CA GLN A 122 39.02 76.29 36.30
C GLN A 122 38.13 75.20 36.91
N GLN A 123 37.18 75.56 37.79
CA GLN A 123 36.17 74.64 38.31
C GLN A 123 35.27 74.11 37.18
N LEU A 124 34.75 74.99 36.32
CA LEU A 124 33.92 74.60 35.17
C LEU A 124 34.66 73.69 34.17
N VAL A 125 35.96 73.93 33.94
CA VAL A 125 36.81 73.04 33.11
C VAL A 125 36.94 71.65 33.75
N ASN A 126 37.14 71.57 35.06
CA ASN A 126 37.21 70.30 35.78
C ASN A 126 35.87 69.54 35.78
N GLU A 127 34.75 70.24 35.90
CA GLU A 127 33.41 69.66 35.77
C GLU A 127 33.13 69.15 34.36
N LYS A 128 33.45 69.95 33.33
CA LYS A 128 33.38 69.53 31.92
C LYS A 128 34.17 68.25 31.67
N ASN A 129 35.40 68.16 32.19
CA ASN A 129 36.24 66.97 32.02
C ASN A 129 35.64 65.73 32.73
N LYS A 130 35.07 65.88 33.93
CA LYS A 130 34.33 64.80 34.61
C LYS A 130 33.13 64.33 33.80
N ILE A 131 32.38 65.26 33.20
CA ILE A 131 31.23 64.94 32.32
C ILE A 131 31.71 64.18 31.09
N ILE A 132 32.77 64.63 30.41
CA ILE A 132 33.35 63.95 29.25
C ILE A 132 33.71 62.50 29.58
N SER A 133 34.50 62.26 30.64
CA SER A 133 34.87 60.89 31.03
C SER A 133 33.69 60.01 31.44
N SER A 134 32.61 60.60 31.97
CA SER A 134 31.36 59.87 32.26
C SER A 134 30.62 59.47 30.99
N VAL A 135 30.54 60.38 30.02
CA VAL A 135 29.94 60.14 28.70
C VAL A 135 30.74 59.10 27.91
N GLU A 136 32.08 59.17 27.91
CA GLU A 136 32.97 58.20 27.25
C GLU A 136 32.78 56.78 27.78
N ARG A 137 32.75 56.59 29.10
CA ARG A 137 32.42 55.29 29.71
C ARG A 137 31.04 54.79 29.30
N THR A 138 30.04 55.68 29.32
CA THR A 138 28.67 55.35 28.91
C THR A 138 28.60 54.92 27.43
N ILE A 139 29.36 55.57 26.55
CA ILE A 139 29.49 55.21 25.14
C ILE A 139 30.18 53.84 24.99
N SER A 140 31.24 53.55 25.76
CA SER A 140 31.93 52.25 25.72
C SER A 140 30.99 51.10 26.08
N VAL A 141 30.29 51.20 27.22
CA VAL A 141 29.33 50.19 27.68
C VAL A 141 28.18 50.01 26.66
N LYS A 142 27.69 51.11 26.06
CA LYS A 142 26.68 51.02 24.99
C LYS A 142 27.23 50.35 23.72
N LYS A 143 28.48 50.61 23.31
CA LYS A 143 29.12 49.93 22.16
C LYS A 143 29.26 48.42 22.41
N GLU A 144 29.70 48.01 23.60
CA GLU A 144 29.80 46.60 23.98
C GLU A 144 28.42 45.91 23.94
N ARG A 145 27.39 46.55 24.52
CA ARG A 145 26.01 46.04 24.47
C ARG A 145 25.45 45.96 23.04
N VAL A 146 25.78 46.91 22.16
CA VAL A 146 25.39 46.85 20.74
C VAL A 146 26.10 45.70 20.03
N ASN A 147 27.37 45.44 20.35
CA ASN A 147 28.13 44.34 19.76
C ASN A 147 27.62 42.96 20.23
N SER A 148 27.27 42.80 21.51
CA SER A 148 26.67 41.55 22.00
C SER A 148 25.29 41.30 21.39
N LEU A 149 24.42 42.33 21.33
CA LEU A 149 23.12 42.23 20.66
C LEU A 149 23.26 41.89 19.17
N LYS A 150 24.24 42.45 18.45
CA LYS A 150 24.53 42.08 17.05
C LYS A 150 24.99 40.62 16.90
N LYS A 151 25.71 40.07 17.88
CA LYS A 151 26.11 38.65 17.88
C LYS A 151 24.89 37.76 18.07
N SER A 152 24.07 38.02 19.09
CA SER A 152 22.84 37.26 19.34
C SER A 152 21.82 37.38 18.20
N LEU A 153 21.72 38.55 17.55
CA LEU A 153 20.86 38.71 16.37
C LEU A 153 21.26 37.75 15.24
N LYS A 154 22.56 37.62 14.93
CA LYS A 154 23.06 36.67 13.92
C LYS A 154 22.82 35.21 14.32
N GLU A 155 22.94 34.90 15.60
CA GLU A 155 22.65 33.56 16.14
C GLU A 155 21.16 33.21 15.99
N PHE A 156 20.26 34.17 16.27
CA PHE A 156 18.82 34.00 16.02
C PHE A 156 18.48 33.93 14.52
N GLU A 157 19.07 34.77 13.67
CA GLU A 157 18.89 34.70 12.21
C GLU A 157 19.31 33.34 11.63
N ALA A 158 20.41 32.77 12.13
CA ALA A 158 20.86 31.43 11.74
C ALA A 158 19.88 30.34 12.23
N SER A 159 19.43 30.44 13.48
CA SER A 159 18.44 29.51 14.07
C SER A 159 17.10 29.55 13.33
N ILE A 160 16.60 30.74 12.97
CA ILE A 160 15.38 30.90 12.16
C ILE A 160 15.53 30.24 10.79
N LYS A 161 16.70 30.37 10.13
CA LYS A 161 16.96 29.70 8.85
C LYS A 161 16.97 28.17 8.96
N ASP A 162 17.55 27.63 10.02
CA ASP A 162 17.56 26.19 10.32
C ASP A 162 16.14 25.65 10.61
N VAL A 163 15.35 26.34 11.45
CA VAL A 163 13.95 25.96 11.69
C VAL A 163 13.13 26.05 10.41
N THR A 164 13.33 27.09 9.58
CA THR A 164 12.64 27.25 8.29
C THR A 164 12.97 26.13 7.31
N SER A 165 14.20 25.60 7.30
CA SER A 165 14.55 24.47 6.43
C SER A 165 13.98 23.15 6.94
N LYS A 166 13.90 22.95 8.26
CA LYS A 166 13.24 21.79 8.89
C LYS A 166 11.75 21.73 8.58
N ILE A 167 11.03 22.85 8.74
CA ILE A 167 9.60 22.94 8.41
C ILE A 167 9.35 22.55 6.95
N LYS A 168 10.14 23.07 6.00
CA LYS A 168 10.02 22.69 4.58
C LYS A 168 10.25 21.20 4.31
N ASN A 169 11.13 20.56 5.06
CA ASN A 169 11.36 19.12 4.94
C ASN A 169 10.20 18.32 5.54
N GLU A 170 9.59 18.79 6.63
CA GLU A 170 8.37 18.22 7.21
C GLU A 170 7.17 18.36 6.25
N GLU A 171 6.97 19.51 5.60
CA GLU A 171 5.95 19.71 4.55
C GLU A 171 6.11 18.76 3.35
N ILE A 172 7.36 18.41 2.99
CA ILE A 172 7.64 17.42 1.93
C ILE A 172 7.32 16.00 2.41
N LEU A 173 7.71 15.65 3.64
CA LEU A 173 7.41 14.34 4.23
C LEU A 173 5.91 14.13 4.42
N GLU A 174 5.17 15.16 4.84
CA GLU A 174 3.71 15.13 4.99
C GLU A 174 3.02 14.81 3.66
N LYS A 175 3.42 15.46 2.56
CA LYS A 175 2.92 15.14 1.22
C LYS A 175 3.18 13.70 0.80
N VAL A 176 4.40 13.19 1.03
CA VAL A 176 4.74 11.78 0.73
C VAL A 176 3.91 10.82 1.57
N CYS A 177 3.65 11.14 2.85
CA CYS A 177 2.76 10.35 3.70
C CYS A 177 1.31 10.34 3.20
N LEU A 178 0.78 11.49 2.73
CA LEU A 178 -0.56 11.58 2.15
C LEU A 178 -0.68 10.78 0.85
N GLU A 179 0.27 10.90 -0.08
CA GLU A 179 0.29 10.09 -1.32
C GLU A 179 0.35 8.58 -1.04
N ASN A 180 1.05 8.17 0.02
CA ASN A 180 1.12 6.76 0.42
C ASN A 180 -0.19 6.30 1.10
N LEU A 181 -0.85 7.16 1.86
CA LEU A 181 -2.16 6.89 2.46
C LEU A 181 -3.24 6.68 1.39
N GLU A 182 -3.24 7.50 0.34
CA GLU A 182 -4.15 7.34 -0.81
C GLU A 182 -3.93 5.98 -1.51
N LYS A 183 -2.67 5.63 -1.81
CA LYS A 183 -2.32 4.34 -2.44
C LYS A 183 -2.77 3.14 -1.60
N LEU A 184 -2.50 3.16 -0.28
CA LEU A 184 -2.92 2.11 0.64
C LEU A 184 -4.45 2.03 0.79
N THR A 185 -5.16 3.16 0.67
CA THR A 185 -6.62 3.19 0.71
C THR A 185 -7.22 2.51 -0.52
N GLU A 186 -6.73 2.80 -1.73
CA GLU A 186 -7.20 2.15 -2.95
C GLU A 186 -6.81 0.67 -3.00
N GLU A 187 -5.61 0.30 -2.52
CA GLU A 187 -5.19 -1.10 -2.43
C GLU A 187 -6.07 -1.89 -1.44
N ASN A 188 -6.40 -1.34 -0.27
CA ASN A 188 -7.33 -1.95 0.67
C ASN A 188 -8.73 -2.13 0.08
N LYS A 189 -9.23 -1.16 -0.68
CA LYS A 189 -10.52 -1.25 -1.37
C LYS A 189 -10.52 -2.39 -2.40
N ARG A 190 -9.48 -2.48 -3.22
CA ARG A 190 -9.30 -3.58 -4.18
C ARG A 190 -9.18 -4.95 -3.49
N LEU A 191 -8.52 -5.02 -2.33
CA LEU A 191 -8.45 -6.25 -1.53
C LEU A 191 -9.81 -6.67 -0.97
N ALA A 192 -10.65 -5.72 -0.55
CA ALA A 192 -12.02 -6.00 -0.13
C ALA A 192 -12.88 -6.54 -1.29
N GLU A 193 -12.82 -5.91 -2.47
CA GLU A 193 -13.51 -6.37 -3.69
C GLU A 193 -13.09 -7.80 -4.08
N ASN A 194 -11.78 -8.10 -4.02
CA ASN A 194 -11.28 -9.47 -4.25
C ASN A 194 -11.77 -10.47 -3.20
N LEU A 195 -11.87 -10.07 -1.93
CA LEU A 195 -12.34 -10.94 -0.83
C LEU A 195 -13.81 -11.31 -1.03
N ASP A 196 -14.65 -10.35 -1.43
CA ASP A 196 -16.06 -10.60 -1.76
C ASP A 196 -16.21 -11.55 -2.95
N GLU A 197 -15.39 -11.41 -4.01
CA GLU A 197 -15.40 -12.33 -5.13
C GLU A 197 -15.00 -13.77 -4.72
N VAL A 198 -14.01 -13.91 -3.83
CA VAL A 198 -13.61 -15.21 -3.25
C VAL A 198 -14.73 -15.80 -2.39
N ASN A 199 -15.43 -15.00 -1.60
CA ASN A 199 -16.58 -15.45 -0.80
C ASN A 199 -17.71 -15.98 -1.69
N ILE A 200 -18.06 -15.25 -2.76
CA ILE A 200 -19.08 -15.68 -3.73
C ILE A 200 -18.70 -17.02 -4.38
N LYS A 201 -17.45 -17.17 -4.84
CA LYS A 201 -16.94 -18.43 -5.41
C LYS A 201 -16.95 -19.58 -4.39
N SER A 202 -16.63 -19.30 -3.13
CA SER A 202 -16.67 -20.27 -2.02
C SER A 202 -18.09 -20.79 -1.77
N GLU A 203 -19.09 -19.90 -1.74
CA GLU A 203 -20.50 -20.30 -1.62
C GLU A 203 -20.99 -21.16 -2.79
N GLU A 204 -20.54 -20.85 -4.01
CA GLU A 204 -20.90 -21.63 -5.20
C GLU A 204 -20.27 -23.04 -5.17
N ILE A 205 -19.00 -23.15 -4.78
CA ILE A 205 -18.33 -24.45 -4.54
C ILE A 205 -19.07 -25.24 -3.46
N LEU A 206 -19.50 -24.60 -2.35
CA LEU A 206 -20.29 -25.25 -1.30
C LEU A 206 -21.66 -25.75 -1.80
N LYS A 207 -22.31 -25.05 -2.73
CA LYS A 207 -23.55 -25.52 -3.38
C LYS A 207 -23.27 -26.76 -4.24
N GLN A 208 -22.21 -26.73 -5.05
CA GLN A 208 -21.80 -27.87 -5.91
C GLN A 208 -21.40 -29.11 -5.09
N ILE A 209 -20.70 -28.94 -3.97
CA ILE A 209 -20.34 -30.04 -3.05
C ILE A 209 -21.62 -30.70 -2.50
N LYS A 210 -22.58 -29.92 -1.99
CA LYS A 210 -23.86 -30.44 -1.48
C LYS A 210 -24.69 -31.14 -2.55
N GLU A 211 -24.59 -30.72 -3.80
CA GLU A 211 -25.24 -31.41 -4.93
C GLU A 211 -24.54 -32.74 -5.25
N LYS A 212 -23.20 -32.76 -5.28
CA LYS A 212 -22.41 -33.99 -5.43
C LYS A 212 -22.74 -35.02 -4.35
N GLU A 213 -22.83 -34.61 -3.08
CA GLU A 213 -23.20 -35.49 -1.96
C GLU A 213 -24.59 -36.12 -2.15
N LYS A 214 -25.58 -35.34 -2.63
CA LYS A 214 -26.92 -35.85 -2.97
C LYS A 214 -26.88 -36.85 -4.12
N LEU A 215 -26.05 -36.61 -5.14
CA LEU A 215 -25.86 -37.54 -6.26
C LEU A 215 -25.16 -38.84 -5.83
N GLU A 216 -24.17 -38.76 -4.94
CA GLU A 216 -23.51 -39.94 -4.37
C GLU A 216 -24.47 -40.78 -3.50
N LEU A 217 -25.37 -40.15 -2.74
CA LEU A 217 -26.46 -40.81 -2.02
C LEU A 217 -27.41 -41.55 -2.98
N ARG A 218 -27.93 -40.86 -3.99
CA ARG A 218 -28.77 -41.49 -5.03
C ARG A 218 -28.06 -42.64 -5.75
N LEU A 219 -26.76 -42.51 -6.02
CA LEU A 219 -25.98 -43.59 -6.64
C LEU A 219 -25.85 -44.82 -5.73
N LYS A 220 -25.71 -44.62 -4.41
CA LYS A 220 -25.72 -45.72 -3.43
C LYS A 220 -27.09 -46.41 -3.38
N GLU A 221 -28.18 -45.64 -3.37
CA GLU A 221 -29.56 -46.17 -3.43
C GLU A 221 -29.78 -47.00 -4.71
N ILE A 222 -29.47 -46.46 -5.89
CA ILE A 222 -29.62 -47.16 -7.17
C ILE A 222 -28.78 -48.45 -7.21
N LYS A 223 -27.54 -48.44 -6.70
CA LYS A 223 -26.71 -49.65 -6.59
C LYS A 223 -27.37 -50.68 -5.69
N HIS A 224 -27.88 -50.28 -4.52
CA HIS A 224 -28.56 -51.18 -3.60
C HIS A 224 -29.80 -51.82 -4.24
N THR A 225 -30.69 -51.03 -4.85
CA THR A 225 -31.87 -51.55 -5.55
C THR A 225 -31.51 -52.47 -6.71
N LYS A 226 -30.43 -52.18 -7.45
CA LYS A 226 -29.91 -53.05 -8.51
C LYS A 226 -29.44 -54.39 -7.94
N ASP A 227 -28.68 -54.39 -6.85
CA ASP A 227 -28.14 -55.61 -6.23
C ASP A 227 -29.26 -56.46 -5.62
N GLU A 228 -30.30 -55.85 -5.04
CA GLU A 228 -31.51 -56.56 -4.61
C GLU A 228 -32.28 -57.16 -5.78
N ARG A 229 -32.43 -56.43 -6.90
CA ARG A 229 -33.11 -56.95 -8.09
C ARG A 229 -32.34 -58.11 -8.72
N ILE A 230 -31.01 -58.07 -8.75
CA ILE A 230 -30.16 -59.19 -9.18
C ILE A 230 -30.35 -60.40 -8.26
N LYS A 231 -30.39 -60.22 -6.93
CA LYS A 231 -30.67 -61.31 -5.98
C LYS A 231 -32.05 -61.94 -6.20
N SER A 232 -33.08 -61.14 -6.51
CA SER A 232 -34.41 -61.65 -6.88
C SER A 232 -34.36 -62.50 -8.14
N ILE A 233 -33.79 -61.96 -9.22
CA ILE A 233 -33.70 -62.65 -10.51
C ILE A 233 -32.90 -63.95 -10.40
N ASN A 234 -31.80 -63.98 -9.63
CA ASN A 234 -31.03 -65.19 -9.44
C ASN A 234 -31.80 -66.29 -8.69
N ARG A 235 -32.68 -65.93 -7.73
CA ARG A 235 -33.60 -66.89 -7.09
C ARG A 235 -34.64 -67.40 -8.08
N GLU A 236 -35.26 -66.50 -8.85
CA GLU A 236 -36.23 -66.87 -9.89
C GLU A 236 -35.60 -67.82 -10.92
N ILE A 237 -34.36 -67.55 -11.37
CA ILE A 237 -33.59 -68.45 -12.26
C ILE A 237 -33.38 -69.82 -11.60
N GLN A 238 -32.92 -69.87 -10.35
CA GLN A 238 -32.69 -71.14 -9.64
C GLN A 238 -33.98 -71.97 -9.52
N GLU A 239 -35.10 -71.35 -9.16
CA GLU A 239 -36.42 -72.02 -9.10
C GLU A 239 -36.85 -72.56 -10.47
N LYS A 240 -36.58 -71.83 -11.55
CA LYS A 240 -36.86 -72.29 -12.93
C LYS A 240 -35.92 -73.42 -13.35
N GLU A 241 -34.64 -73.39 -12.98
CA GLU A 241 -33.70 -74.47 -13.25
C GLU A 241 -34.08 -75.76 -12.51
N GLU A 242 -34.48 -75.66 -11.24
CA GLU A 242 -34.97 -76.79 -10.44
C GLU A 242 -36.27 -77.37 -11.04
N SER A 243 -37.20 -76.49 -11.43
CA SER A 243 -38.42 -76.88 -12.16
C SER A 243 -38.09 -77.60 -13.48
N LEU A 244 -37.11 -77.11 -14.23
CA LEU A 244 -36.70 -77.68 -15.53
C LEU A 244 -35.98 -79.02 -15.36
N LYS A 245 -35.15 -79.19 -14.31
CA LYS A 245 -34.58 -80.48 -13.91
C LYS A 245 -35.67 -81.49 -13.54
N ALA A 246 -36.70 -81.07 -12.81
CA ALA A 246 -37.84 -81.92 -12.45
C ALA A 246 -38.68 -82.34 -13.67
N ILE A 247 -38.88 -81.44 -14.65
CA ILE A 247 -39.57 -81.76 -15.92
C ILE A 247 -38.73 -82.74 -16.75
N LYS A 248 -37.43 -82.51 -16.92
CA LYS A 248 -36.53 -83.45 -17.63
C LYS A 248 -36.60 -84.84 -17.02
N LYS A 249 -36.47 -84.96 -15.69
CA LYS A 249 -36.59 -86.24 -15.00
C LYS A 249 -37.93 -86.95 -15.25
N LYS A 250 -39.05 -86.22 -15.32
CA LYS A 250 -40.36 -86.78 -15.67
C LYS A 250 -40.42 -87.28 -17.12
N ILE A 251 -39.79 -86.56 -18.06
CA ILE A 251 -39.70 -86.98 -19.48
C ILE A 251 -38.84 -88.25 -19.59
N ASP A 252 -37.70 -88.30 -18.92
CA ASP A 252 -36.81 -89.46 -18.88
C ASP A 252 -37.52 -90.68 -18.26
N ASP A 253 -38.26 -90.49 -17.15
CA ASP A 253 -39.09 -91.52 -16.53
C ASP A 253 -40.18 -92.05 -17.49
N ILE A 254 -40.86 -91.19 -18.25
CA ILE A 254 -41.88 -91.59 -19.24
C ILE A 254 -41.25 -92.39 -20.39
N ASN A 255 -40.14 -91.92 -20.94
CA ASN A 255 -39.45 -92.57 -22.05
C ASN A 255 -38.96 -93.97 -21.65
N TYR A 256 -38.22 -94.08 -20.54
CA TYR A 256 -37.63 -95.35 -20.10
C TYR A 256 -38.65 -96.35 -19.54
N LYS A 257 -39.66 -95.90 -18.77
CA LYS A 257 -40.56 -96.83 -18.04
C LYS A 257 -41.86 -97.15 -18.77
N ALA A 258 -42.36 -96.26 -19.62
CA ALA A 258 -43.65 -96.45 -20.28
C ALA A 258 -43.48 -96.75 -21.78
N LEU A 259 -42.72 -95.93 -22.51
CA LEU A 259 -42.65 -96.05 -23.98
C LEU A 259 -41.71 -97.15 -24.45
N GLU A 260 -40.53 -97.30 -23.86
CA GLU A 260 -39.54 -98.27 -24.35
C GLU A 260 -39.94 -99.74 -24.17
N PRO A 261 -40.59 -100.17 -23.07
CA PRO A 261 -41.13 -101.54 -22.96
C PRO A 261 -42.24 -101.81 -23.97
N LEU A 262 -43.15 -100.86 -24.18
CA LEU A 262 -44.22 -100.96 -25.19
C LEU A 262 -43.66 -101.03 -26.62
N LEU A 263 -42.55 -100.32 -26.90
CA LEU A 263 -41.92 -100.37 -28.21
C LEU A 263 -41.37 -101.78 -28.49
N ARG A 264 -40.62 -102.36 -27.55
CA ARG A 264 -40.06 -103.72 -27.67
C ARG A 264 -41.17 -104.76 -27.83
N GLU A 265 -42.25 -104.65 -27.04
CA GLU A 265 -43.42 -105.53 -27.18
C GLU A 265 -44.01 -105.46 -28.61
N LYS A 266 -44.09 -104.28 -29.24
CA LYS A 266 -44.59 -104.15 -30.61
C LYS A 266 -43.59 -104.63 -31.68
N GLU A 267 -42.28 -104.43 -31.47
CA GLU A 267 -41.23 -104.97 -32.35
C GLU A 267 -41.21 -106.51 -32.31
N ASP A 268 -41.32 -107.12 -31.13
CA ASP A 268 -41.38 -108.58 -30.96
C ASP A 268 -42.65 -109.18 -31.61
N ASN A 269 -43.81 -108.53 -31.45
CA ASN A 269 -45.06 -108.93 -32.11
C ASN A 269 -44.96 -108.81 -33.64
N TYR A 270 -44.35 -107.75 -34.17
CA TYR A 270 -44.13 -107.59 -35.61
C TYR A 270 -43.24 -108.71 -36.18
N ASN A 271 -42.12 -109.00 -35.51
CA ASN A 271 -41.21 -110.07 -35.92
C ASN A 271 -41.90 -111.45 -35.87
N THR A 272 -42.72 -111.70 -34.85
CA THR A 272 -43.49 -112.95 -34.71
C THR A 272 -44.50 -113.13 -35.85
N LEU A 273 -45.30 -112.10 -36.17
CA LEU A 273 -46.26 -112.16 -37.28
C LEU A 273 -45.58 -112.29 -38.64
N LYS A 274 -44.43 -111.64 -38.83
CA LYS A 274 -43.63 -111.80 -40.06
C LYS A 274 -43.17 -113.24 -40.25
N SER A 275 -42.64 -113.88 -39.21
CA SER A 275 -42.25 -115.29 -39.26
C SER A 275 -43.43 -116.23 -39.53
N LEU A 276 -44.60 -115.95 -38.95
CA LEU A 276 -45.83 -116.71 -39.25
C LEU A 276 -46.27 -116.55 -40.72
N LEU A 277 -46.20 -115.34 -41.28
CA LEU A 277 -46.51 -115.09 -42.69
C LEU A 277 -45.61 -115.91 -43.62
N GLU A 278 -44.30 -115.91 -43.36
CA GLU A 278 -43.29 -116.70 -44.11
C GLU A 278 -43.56 -118.22 -44.02
N ILE A 279 -43.97 -118.72 -42.85
CA ILE A 279 -44.38 -120.12 -42.66
C ILE A 279 -45.62 -120.47 -43.50
N TYR A 280 -46.66 -119.63 -43.45
CA TYR A 280 -47.90 -119.85 -44.22
C TYR A 280 -47.66 -119.81 -45.73
N GLU A 281 -46.80 -118.92 -46.22
CA GLU A 281 -46.41 -118.87 -47.63
C GLU A 281 -45.61 -120.11 -48.05
N GLY A 282 -44.69 -120.58 -47.19
CA GLY A 282 -43.96 -121.82 -47.40
C GLY A 282 -44.86 -123.07 -47.45
N GLN A 283 -45.86 -123.16 -46.58
CA GLN A 283 -46.85 -124.25 -46.58
C GLN A 283 -47.76 -124.22 -47.82
N SER A 284 -48.30 -123.04 -48.15
CA SER A 284 -49.15 -122.83 -49.33
C SER A 284 -48.43 -123.22 -50.62
N LYS A 285 -47.14 -122.88 -50.75
CA LYS A 285 -46.31 -123.29 -51.89
C LYS A 285 -46.16 -124.81 -51.98
N LYS A 286 -45.76 -125.48 -50.89
CA LYS A 286 -45.62 -126.95 -50.85
C LYS A 286 -46.89 -127.70 -51.24
N LEU A 287 -48.06 -127.23 -50.78
CA LEU A 287 -49.34 -127.84 -51.13
C LEU A 287 -49.74 -127.57 -52.59
N THR A 288 -49.44 -126.37 -53.11
CA THR A 288 -49.64 -126.05 -54.53
C THR A 288 -48.79 -126.97 -55.42
N ASP A 289 -47.52 -127.16 -55.08
CA ASP A 289 -46.61 -128.05 -55.81
C ASP A 289 -47.08 -129.53 -55.75
N LYS A 290 -47.52 -130.00 -54.58
CA LYS A 290 -48.12 -131.34 -54.38
C LYS A 290 -49.41 -131.51 -55.20
N GLY A 291 -50.27 -130.49 -55.23
CA GLY A 291 -51.50 -130.47 -56.02
C GLY A 291 -51.22 -130.55 -57.52
N ASN A 292 -50.24 -129.78 -58.00
CA ASN A 292 -49.80 -129.82 -59.40
C ASN A 292 -49.23 -131.19 -59.79
N PHE A 293 -48.38 -131.79 -58.95
CA PHE A 293 -47.83 -133.13 -59.16
C PHE A 293 -48.94 -134.18 -59.27
N LEU A 294 -49.87 -134.21 -58.31
CA LEU A 294 -51.02 -135.13 -58.34
C LEU A 294 -51.87 -134.96 -59.61
N ASN A 295 -52.06 -133.73 -60.09
CA ASN A 295 -52.83 -133.46 -61.30
C ASN A 295 -52.17 -134.05 -62.57
N ILE A 296 -50.83 -133.96 -62.68
CA ILE A 296 -50.06 -134.57 -63.77
C ILE A 296 -50.12 -136.10 -63.67
N ASP A 297 -49.93 -136.62 -62.47
CA ASP A 297 -49.86 -138.06 -62.18
C ASP A 297 -51.23 -138.75 -62.37
N ILE A 298 -52.35 -138.05 -62.11
CA ILE A 298 -53.70 -138.49 -62.49
C ILE A 298 -53.85 -138.55 -64.01
N LYS A 299 -53.47 -137.49 -64.75
CA LYS A 299 -53.58 -137.47 -66.22
C LYS A 299 -52.82 -138.62 -66.88
N ASN A 300 -51.60 -138.90 -66.40
CA ASN A 300 -50.79 -140.00 -66.91
C ASN A 300 -51.46 -141.37 -66.67
N LEU A 301 -52.10 -141.56 -65.51
CA LEU A 301 -52.85 -142.78 -65.22
C LEU A 301 -54.16 -142.88 -66.02
N GLU A 302 -54.87 -141.78 -66.24
CA GLU A 302 -56.06 -141.73 -67.11
C GLU A 302 -55.70 -142.09 -68.56
N GLN A 303 -54.56 -141.59 -69.07
CA GLN A 303 -54.05 -141.99 -70.37
C GLN A 303 -53.70 -143.48 -70.42
N ALA A 304 -53.00 -144.01 -69.41
CA ALA A 304 -52.67 -145.43 -69.34
C ALA A 304 -53.93 -146.34 -69.22
N ILE A 305 -55.00 -145.86 -68.58
CA ILE A 305 -56.31 -146.55 -68.52
C ILE A 305 -56.95 -146.59 -69.91
N ASN A 306 -56.92 -145.49 -70.67
CA ASN A 306 -57.44 -145.46 -72.04
C ASN A 306 -56.66 -146.42 -72.96
N GLU A 307 -55.31 -146.38 -72.92
CA GLU A 307 -54.46 -147.30 -73.68
C GLU A 307 -54.68 -148.77 -73.29
N LEU A 308 -55.02 -149.07 -72.03
CA LEU A 308 -55.39 -150.41 -71.58
C LEU A 308 -56.77 -150.82 -72.09
N ASN A 309 -57.77 -149.93 -72.06
CA ASN A 309 -59.10 -150.20 -72.60
C ASN A 309 -59.04 -150.51 -74.10
N GLU A 310 -58.31 -149.71 -74.88
CA GLU A 310 -58.11 -149.93 -76.32
C GLU A 310 -57.49 -151.31 -76.61
N LYS A 311 -56.47 -151.71 -75.84
CA LYS A 311 -55.86 -153.06 -75.94
C LYS A 311 -56.83 -154.18 -75.54
N LEU A 312 -57.72 -153.93 -74.58
CA LEU A 312 -58.71 -154.90 -74.09
C LEU A 312 -59.83 -155.13 -75.11
N ASP A 313 -60.30 -154.06 -75.76
CA ASP A 313 -61.27 -154.12 -76.87
C ASP A 313 -60.70 -154.88 -78.06
N LEU A 314 -59.47 -154.57 -78.49
CA LEU A 314 -58.80 -155.28 -79.60
C LEU A 314 -58.70 -156.80 -79.34
N ILE A 315 -58.31 -157.21 -78.13
CA ILE A 315 -58.23 -158.65 -77.76
C ILE A 315 -59.62 -159.30 -77.63
N SER A 316 -60.68 -158.52 -77.44
CA SER A 316 -62.05 -159.01 -77.28
C SER A 316 -62.84 -159.16 -78.58
N GLN A 317 -62.45 -158.48 -79.66
CA GLN A 317 -63.21 -158.47 -80.92
C GLN A 317 -62.76 -159.53 -81.95
N GLU A 318 -61.49 -159.93 -81.98
CA GLU A 318 -60.99 -160.90 -82.97
C GLU A 318 -61.10 -162.37 -82.52
N SER A 319 -61.64 -163.21 -83.39
CA SER A 319 -61.86 -164.65 -83.17
C SER A 319 -60.85 -165.57 -83.88
N GLU A 320 -59.76 -165.03 -84.44
CA GLU A 320 -58.68 -165.82 -85.02
C GLU A 320 -57.74 -166.41 -83.96
N ASP A 321 -57.08 -167.54 -84.27
CA ASP A 321 -56.10 -168.24 -83.42
C ASP A 321 -54.76 -167.48 -83.24
N LYS A 322 -54.76 -166.15 -83.41
CA LYS A 322 -53.60 -165.26 -83.33
C LYS A 322 -53.90 -164.00 -82.53
N CYS A 323 -52.87 -163.44 -81.90
CA CYS A 323 -52.97 -162.24 -81.09
C CYS A 323 -53.10 -160.96 -81.95
N PRO A 324 -54.11 -160.09 -81.73
CA PRO A 324 -54.29 -158.85 -82.52
C PRO A 324 -53.09 -157.89 -82.41
N LEU A 325 -52.42 -157.89 -81.25
CA LEU A 325 -51.37 -156.91 -80.94
C LEU A 325 -49.97 -157.32 -81.44
N CYS A 326 -49.76 -158.59 -81.79
CA CYS A 326 -48.42 -159.09 -82.16
C CYS A 326 -48.39 -160.27 -83.15
N GLY A 327 -49.54 -160.79 -83.61
CA GLY A 327 -49.64 -161.85 -84.62
C GLY A 327 -49.25 -163.27 -84.16
N SER A 328 -48.72 -163.43 -82.93
CA SER A 328 -48.35 -164.74 -82.36
C SER A 328 -49.56 -165.66 -82.17
N PRO A 329 -49.41 -167.00 -82.31
CA PRO A 329 -50.50 -167.93 -82.04
C PRO A 329 -51.03 -167.76 -80.62
N LEU A 330 -52.35 -167.64 -80.46
CA LEU A 330 -52.97 -167.31 -79.19
C LEU A 330 -54.11 -168.27 -78.90
N SER A 331 -53.85 -169.28 -78.05
CA SER A 331 -54.90 -170.19 -77.59
C SER A 331 -55.96 -169.44 -76.79
N TRP A 332 -57.19 -169.96 -76.79
CA TRP A 332 -58.32 -169.34 -76.08
C TRP A 332 -58.00 -169.11 -74.59
N GLU A 333 -57.32 -170.05 -73.93
CA GLU A 333 -56.87 -169.94 -72.54
C GLU A 333 -55.91 -168.75 -72.33
N HIS A 334 -54.89 -168.58 -73.20
CA HIS A 334 -53.99 -167.43 -73.15
C HIS A 334 -54.70 -166.11 -73.49
N ARG A 335 -55.67 -166.11 -74.42
CA ARG A 335 -56.45 -164.91 -74.75
C ARG A 335 -57.24 -164.42 -73.54
N GLU A 336 -57.84 -165.35 -72.80
CA GLU A 336 -58.61 -165.01 -71.60
C GLU A 336 -57.71 -164.67 -70.41
N GLU A 337 -56.52 -165.27 -70.28
CA GLU A 337 -55.48 -164.86 -69.33
C GLU A 337 -55.02 -163.41 -69.57
N ILE A 338 -54.72 -163.03 -70.83
CA ILE A 338 -54.33 -161.66 -71.16
C ILE A 338 -55.47 -160.66 -70.89
N LYS A 339 -56.73 -160.99 -71.22
CA LYS A 339 -57.87 -160.15 -70.86
C LYS A 339 -58.00 -159.99 -69.34
N ASN A 340 -57.82 -161.06 -68.57
CA ASN A 340 -57.91 -161.00 -67.12
C ASN A 340 -56.76 -160.17 -66.52
N ASN A 341 -55.54 -160.28 -67.07
CA ASN A 341 -54.42 -159.41 -66.70
C ASN A 341 -54.68 -157.94 -67.02
N TYR A 342 -55.17 -157.63 -68.23
CA TYR A 342 -55.54 -156.25 -68.58
C TYR A 342 -56.70 -155.71 -67.74
N LYS A 343 -57.75 -156.52 -67.45
CA LYS A 343 -58.85 -156.13 -66.54
C LYS A 343 -58.32 -155.83 -65.13
N ALA A 344 -57.47 -156.70 -64.58
CA ALA A 344 -56.87 -156.50 -63.26
C ALA A 344 -55.97 -155.26 -63.21
N GLU A 345 -55.22 -154.96 -64.27
CA GLU A 345 -54.40 -153.76 -64.36
C GLU A 345 -55.22 -152.48 -64.57
N LEU A 346 -56.33 -152.56 -65.30
CA LEU A 346 -57.33 -151.49 -65.42
C LEU A 346 -57.98 -151.19 -64.08
N GLU A 347 -58.46 -152.20 -63.36
CA GLU A 347 -59.08 -152.07 -62.04
C GLU A 347 -58.09 -151.47 -61.03
N LYS A 348 -56.83 -151.93 -61.05
CA LYS A 348 -55.72 -151.38 -60.26
C LYS A 348 -55.41 -149.92 -60.62
N ASN A 349 -55.42 -149.53 -61.89
CA ASN A 349 -55.13 -148.16 -62.31
C ASN A 349 -56.33 -147.22 -62.06
N CYS A 350 -57.56 -147.67 -62.29
CA CYS A 350 -58.78 -146.97 -61.87
C CYS A 350 -58.79 -146.73 -60.35
N GLY A 351 -58.44 -147.75 -59.55
CA GLY A 351 -58.28 -147.61 -58.10
C GLY A 351 -57.24 -146.54 -57.71
N LYS A 352 -56.09 -146.50 -58.39
CA LYS A 352 -55.08 -145.44 -58.21
C LYS A 352 -55.61 -144.05 -58.60
N VAL A 353 -56.36 -143.92 -59.70
CA VAL A 353 -56.93 -142.63 -60.14
C VAL A 353 -57.95 -142.12 -59.13
N THR A 354 -58.86 -142.97 -58.66
CA THR A 354 -59.84 -142.60 -57.63
C THR A 354 -59.15 -142.14 -56.35
N LEU A 355 -58.17 -142.90 -55.85
CA LEU A 355 -57.39 -142.54 -54.67
C LEU A 355 -56.64 -141.20 -54.86
N LYS A 356 -55.96 -141.00 -55.99
CA LYS A 356 -55.23 -139.74 -56.26
C LYS A 356 -56.17 -138.55 -56.43
N LYS A 357 -57.35 -138.73 -57.04
CA LYS A 357 -58.39 -137.68 -57.12
C LYS A 357 -58.92 -137.31 -55.75
N GLU A 358 -59.13 -138.27 -54.85
CA GLU A 358 -59.53 -138.01 -53.47
C GLU A 358 -58.45 -137.24 -52.68
N ILE A 359 -57.17 -137.64 -52.82
CA ILE A 359 -56.04 -136.91 -52.24
C ILE A 359 -55.93 -135.49 -52.82
N LEU A 360 -56.14 -135.32 -54.13
CA LEU A 360 -56.15 -134.00 -54.78
C LEU A 360 -57.31 -133.12 -54.28
N SER A 361 -58.48 -133.69 -53.96
CA SER A 361 -59.58 -132.96 -53.33
C SER A 361 -59.17 -132.43 -51.95
N LYS A 362 -58.60 -133.31 -51.10
CA LYS A 362 -58.12 -132.94 -49.76
C LYS A 362 -57.02 -131.86 -49.82
N VAL A 363 -56.09 -131.94 -50.77
CA VAL A 363 -55.06 -130.89 -50.99
C VAL A 363 -55.70 -129.56 -51.44
N LYS A 364 -56.76 -129.57 -52.25
CA LYS A 364 -57.50 -128.35 -52.62
C LYS A 364 -58.24 -127.72 -51.43
N GLU A 365 -58.82 -128.55 -50.56
CA GLU A 365 -59.45 -128.11 -49.31
C GLU A 365 -58.42 -127.53 -48.33
N GLU A 366 -57.28 -128.18 -48.14
CA GLU A 366 -56.15 -127.66 -47.33
C GLU A 366 -55.67 -126.28 -47.83
N ILE A 367 -55.51 -126.11 -49.15
CA ILE A 367 -55.15 -124.81 -49.75
C ILE A 367 -56.24 -123.75 -49.53
N ALA A 368 -57.51 -124.12 -49.57
CA ALA A 368 -58.62 -123.20 -49.32
C ALA A 368 -58.63 -122.73 -47.85
N SER A 369 -58.52 -123.66 -46.90
CA SER A 369 -58.44 -123.37 -45.46
C SER A 369 -57.25 -122.47 -45.12
N LEU A 370 -56.06 -122.75 -45.65
CA LEU A 370 -54.87 -121.91 -45.43
C LEU A 370 -55.03 -120.49 -45.97
N LYS A 371 -55.76 -120.29 -47.07
CA LYS A 371 -56.05 -118.95 -47.61
C LYS A 371 -56.98 -118.14 -46.71
N VAL A 372 -57.95 -118.79 -46.05
CA VAL A 372 -58.83 -118.13 -45.08
C VAL A 372 -58.02 -117.72 -43.85
N ILE A 373 -57.28 -118.67 -43.26
CA ILE A 373 -56.46 -118.45 -42.06
C ILE A 373 -55.42 -117.33 -42.27
N LYS A 374 -54.67 -117.35 -43.39
CA LYS A 374 -53.69 -116.29 -43.71
C LYS A 374 -54.35 -114.90 -43.72
N ARG A 375 -55.56 -114.80 -44.29
CA ARG A 375 -56.26 -113.52 -44.47
C ARG A 375 -56.86 -112.98 -43.18
N GLU A 376 -57.49 -113.84 -42.39
CA GLU A 376 -58.23 -113.45 -41.19
C GLU A 376 -57.32 -113.27 -39.98
N GLU A 377 -56.33 -114.15 -39.77
CA GLU A 377 -55.49 -114.12 -38.57
C GLU A 377 -54.19 -113.32 -38.76
N VAL A 378 -53.58 -113.36 -39.95
CA VAL A 378 -52.23 -112.80 -40.17
C VAL A 378 -52.27 -111.46 -40.90
N GLU A 379 -52.88 -111.38 -42.09
CA GLU A 379 -52.89 -110.14 -42.89
C GLU A 379 -53.65 -109.00 -42.19
N PHE A 380 -54.77 -109.29 -41.52
CA PHE A 380 -55.52 -108.31 -40.72
C PHE A 380 -54.73 -107.82 -39.49
N ALA A 381 -54.10 -108.74 -38.75
CA ALA A 381 -53.28 -108.39 -37.59
C ALA A 381 -52.06 -107.56 -37.97
N PHE A 382 -51.37 -107.94 -39.06
CA PHE A 382 -50.17 -107.25 -39.56
C PHE A 382 -50.49 -105.81 -39.97
N LYS A 383 -51.56 -105.58 -40.75
CA LYS A 383 -51.96 -104.24 -41.18
C LYS A 383 -52.26 -103.30 -40.00
N LYS A 384 -52.94 -103.80 -38.97
CA LYS A 384 -53.25 -103.05 -37.74
C LYS A 384 -51.99 -102.69 -36.92
N LEU A 385 -50.94 -103.51 -37.05
CA LEU A 385 -49.62 -103.28 -36.45
C LEU A 385 -48.79 -102.27 -37.24
N GLU A 386 -48.86 -102.27 -38.57
CA GLU A 386 -48.22 -101.24 -39.42
C GLU A 386 -48.81 -99.84 -39.18
N GLU A 387 -50.13 -99.73 -39.06
CA GLU A 387 -50.83 -98.47 -38.74
C GLU A 387 -50.35 -97.89 -37.40
N THR A 388 -50.27 -98.73 -36.35
CA THR A 388 -49.78 -98.30 -35.03
C THR A 388 -48.28 -98.01 -35.00
N HIS A 389 -47.45 -98.78 -35.72
CA HIS A 389 -46.02 -98.51 -35.86
C HIS A 389 -45.76 -97.15 -36.56
N SER A 390 -46.56 -96.80 -37.56
CA SER A 390 -46.49 -95.51 -38.27
C SER A 390 -46.84 -94.32 -37.36
N GLU A 391 -47.86 -94.44 -36.51
CA GLU A 391 -48.20 -93.40 -35.54
C GLU A 391 -47.12 -93.20 -34.47
N ILE A 392 -46.55 -94.29 -33.94
CA ILE A 392 -45.46 -94.24 -32.97
C ILE A 392 -44.21 -93.61 -33.58
N SER A 393 -43.86 -93.97 -34.82
CA SER A 393 -42.68 -93.42 -35.51
C SER A 393 -42.80 -91.92 -35.75
N LYS A 394 -44.00 -91.39 -36.05
CA LYS A 394 -44.23 -89.94 -36.19
C LYS A 394 -44.08 -89.18 -34.87
N ARG A 395 -44.36 -89.80 -33.72
CA ARG A 395 -44.22 -89.17 -32.39
C ARG A 395 -42.78 -89.16 -31.86
N LYS A 396 -41.85 -89.92 -32.45
CA LYS A 396 -40.41 -89.85 -32.14
C LYS A 396 -39.68 -88.66 -32.77
N SER A 397 -40.36 -87.87 -33.61
CA SER A 397 -39.76 -86.76 -34.39
C SER A 397 -40.15 -85.36 -33.87
N ILE A 398 -40.62 -85.26 -32.62
CA ILE A 398 -40.94 -84.03 -31.87
C ILE A 398 -40.19 -84.11 -30.53
#